data_AF-A0A9D6YY38-F1
#
_entry.id   AF-A0A9D6YY38-F1
#
_cell.length_a   1.000
_cell.length_b   1.000
_cell.length_c   1.000
_cell.angle_alpha   90.00
_cell.angle_beta   90.00
_cell.angle_gamma   90.00
#
_symmetry.space_group_name_H-M   'P 1'
#
loop_
_entity.id
_entity.type
_entity.pdbx_description
1 polymer ?
#
loop_
_entity_poly.entity_id
_entity_poly.type
_entity_poly.pdbx_seq_one_letter_code
_entity_poly.pdbx_strand_id
1 'polypeptide(L)'
;VCVALAVPAAAATMVRVEIPFAFDAAESILPAGQYVIERSLTSGLMYLRSEKSETKVMMTVPVGNSNQAQAPRLVFEKRGATYRLAEVYMAGMNSGAGIPATKRQLLVAKRQSPERIVVALAR
;
A
#
# COMPACT_ATOMS: atom_id res chain seq x y z
N VAL A 1 2.83 0.08 -40.30
CA VAL A 1 1.88 0.41 -39.20
C VAL A 1 1.96 -0.72 -38.18
N CYS A 2 2.65 -0.51 -37.06
CA CYS A 2 2.71 -1.50 -35.98
C CYS A 2 1.50 -1.27 -35.07
N VAL A 3 0.54 -2.19 -35.09
CA VAL A 3 -0.57 -2.19 -34.14
C VAL A 3 -0.03 -2.73 -32.82
N ALA A 4 0.29 -1.84 -31.89
CA ALA A 4 0.52 -2.24 -30.51
C ALA A 4 -0.86 -2.59 -29.92
N LEU A 5 -1.14 -3.87 -29.77
CA LEU A 5 -2.29 -4.34 -29.00
C LEU A 5 -2.03 -3.96 -27.54
N ALA A 6 -2.67 -2.88 -27.09
CA ALA A 6 -2.73 -2.55 -25.69
C ALA A 6 -3.55 -3.64 -24.99
N VAL A 7 -2.87 -4.63 -24.42
CA VAL A 7 -3.52 -5.61 -23.55
C VAL A 7 -4.11 -4.83 -22.37
N PRO A 8 -5.43 -4.87 -22.13
CA PRO A 8 -5.99 -4.23 -20.95
C PRO A 8 -5.32 -4.85 -19.73
N ALA A 9 -4.64 -4.03 -18.94
CA ALA A 9 -4.11 -4.46 -17.65
C ALA A 9 -5.32 -4.85 -16.79
N ALA A 10 -5.53 -6.16 -16.61
CA ALA A 10 -6.55 -6.64 -15.70
C ALA A 10 -6.32 -6.01 -14.32
N ALA A 11 -7.37 -5.48 -13.71
CA ALA A 11 -7.25 -4.90 -12.38
C ALA A 11 -6.84 -6.00 -11.41
N ALA A 12 -5.62 -5.90 -10.87
CA ALA A 12 -5.13 -6.85 -9.89
C ALA A 12 -5.88 -6.60 -8.59
N THR A 13 -6.67 -7.57 -8.15
CA THR A 13 -7.34 -7.55 -6.85
C THR A 13 -6.42 -8.02 -5.72
N MET A 14 -5.33 -8.70 -6.07
CA MET A 14 -4.39 -9.33 -5.14
C MET A 14 -2.97 -9.19 -5.67
N VAL A 15 -2.01 -8.90 -4.78
CA VAL A 15 -0.58 -8.81 -5.10
C VAL A 15 0.26 -9.39 -3.96
N ARG A 16 1.36 -10.06 -4.31
CA ARG A 16 2.35 -10.55 -3.35
C ARG A 16 3.58 -9.65 -3.35
N VAL A 17 4.12 -9.37 -2.18
CA VAL A 17 5.22 -8.43 -1.99
C VAL A 17 6.09 -8.83 -0.81
N GLU A 18 7.40 -8.68 -0.98
CA GLU A 18 8.37 -8.80 0.10
C GLU A 18 8.67 -7.42 0.70
N ILE A 19 8.51 -7.29 2.01
CA ILE A 19 8.81 -6.06 2.74
C ILE A 19 10.03 -6.33 3.65
N PRO A 20 11.18 -5.67 3.44
CA PRO A 20 12.44 -6.03 4.10
C PRO A 20 12.62 -5.43 5.50
N PHE A 21 11.57 -4.83 6.08
CA PHE A 21 11.60 -4.20 7.40
C PHE A 21 10.26 -4.39 8.11
N ALA A 22 10.29 -4.26 9.44
CA ALA A 22 9.06 -4.19 10.23
C ALA A 22 8.35 -2.85 10.02
N PHE A 23 7.02 -2.86 10.01
CA PHE A 23 6.22 -1.68 9.72
C PHE A 23 4.90 -1.65 10.48
N ASP A 24 4.41 -0.44 10.73
CA ASP A 24 3.09 -0.17 11.26
C ASP A 24 2.06 -0.20 10.13
N ALA A 25 1.02 -1.02 10.31
CA ALA A 25 -0.17 -1.06 9.48
C ALA A 25 -1.40 -0.86 10.37
N ALA A 26 -2.05 0.30 10.24
CA ALA A 26 -3.11 0.76 11.14
C ALA A 26 -2.69 0.68 12.63
N GLU A 27 -3.23 -0.29 13.39
CA GLU A 27 -2.97 -0.47 14.82
C GLU A 27 -1.94 -1.58 15.14
N SER A 28 -1.48 -2.32 14.12
CA SER A 28 -0.56 -3.45 14.30
C SER A 28 0.85 -3.14 13.80
N ILE A 29 1.85 -3.68 14.49
CA ILE A 29 3.24 -3.75 14.01
C ILE A 29 3.41 -5.11 13.34
N LEU A 30 3.85 -5.10 12.09
CA LEU A 30 4.04 -6.29 11.27
C LEU A 30 5.54 -6.49 11.00
N PRO A 31 6.06 -7.73 11.09
CA PRO A 31 7.48 -8.00 10.85
C PRO A 31 7.86 -7.88 9.37
N ALA A 32 9.16 -7.83 9.07
CA ALA A 32 9.66 -8.03 7.71
C ALA A 32 9.22 -9.41 7.18
N GLY A 33 8.94 -9.51 5.88
CA GLY A 33 8.60 -10.78 5.25
C GLY A 33 7.68 -10.64 4.03
N GLN A 34 7.11 -11.78 3.64
CA GLN A 34 6.18 -11.89 2.52
C GLN A 34 4.76 -11.57 2.95
N TYR A 35 4.10 -10.73 2.15
CA TYR A 35 2.73 -10.32 2.36
C TYR A 35 1.91 -10.46 1.08
N VAL A 36 0.63 -10.77 1.27
CA VAL A 36 -0.39 -10.63 0.25
C VAL A 36 -1.24 -9.41 0.58
N ILE A 37 -1.38 -8.51 -0.38
CA ILE A 37 -2.28 -7.37 -0.30
C ILE A 37 -3.45 -7.65 -1.24
N GLU A 38 -4.65 -7.60 -0.69
CA GLU A 38 -5.88 -7.78 -1.43
C GLU A 38 -6.79 -6.56 -1.24
N ARG A 39 -7.37 -6.08 -2.33
CA ARG A 39 -8.31 -4.97 -2.32
C ARG A 39 -9.72 -5.50 -2.51
N SER A 40 -10.64 -5.01 -1.68
CA SER A 40 -12.06 -5.17 -1.95
C SER A 40 -12.49 -4.29 -3.13
N LEU A 41 -13.21 -4.88 -4.09
CA LEU A 41 -13.77 -4.14 -5.24
C LEU A 41 -15.04 -3.36 -4.87
N THR A 42 -15.75 -3.80 -3.83
CA THR A 42 -17.04 -3.26 -3.42
C THR A 42 -16.98 -2.42 -2.15
N SER A 43 -15.86 -2.44 -1.43
CA SER A 43 -15.65 -1.64 -0.23
C SER A 43 -14.30 -0.93 -0.24
N GLY A 44 -14.18 0.16 0.51
CA GLY A 44 -12.90 0.86 0.73
C GLY A 44 -11.93 0.09 1.64
N LEU A 45 -12.07 -1.24 1.73
CA LEU A 45 -11.27 -2.11 2.58
C LEU A 45 -10.09 -2.72 1.82
N MET A 46 -8.99 -2.84 2.53
CA MET A 46 -7.79 -3.53 2.09
C MET A 46 -7.41 -4.58 3.13
N TYR A 47 -7.07 -5.77 2.64
CA TYR A 47 -6.64 -6.90 3.42
C TYR A 47 -5.13 -7.08 3.24
N LEU A 48 -4.43 -7.23 4.35
CA LEU A 48 -3.00 -7.51 4.38
C LEU A 48 -2.79 -8.81 5.12
N ARG A 49 -2.35 -9.84 4.42
CA ARG A 49 -2.18 -11.20 4.93
C ARG A 49 -0.70 -11.56 4.99
N SER A 50 -0.22 -11.94 6.17
CA SER A 50 1.11 -12.54 6.31
C SER A 50 1.06 -14.04 6.03
N GLU A 51 2.21 -14.64 5.69
CA GLU A 51 2.31 -16.10 5.55
C GLU A 51 2.04 -16.85 6.85
N LYS A 52 2.16 -16.18 8.00
CA LYS A 52 1.87 -16.74 9.34
C LYS A 52 0.38 -16.68 9.72
N SER A 53 -0.51 -16.51 8.74
CA SER A 53 -1.98 -16.50 8.87
C SER A 53 -2.60 -15.30 9.61
N GLU A 54 -1.84 -14.25 9.91
CA GLU A 54 -2.44 -13.01 10.42
C GLU A 54 -2.99 -12.18 9.25
N THR A 55 -4.30 -12.00 9.21
CA THR A 55 -4.96 -11.07 8.28
C THR A 55 -5.31 -9.79 9.01
N LYS A 56 -4.82 -8.66 8.49
CA LYS A 56 -5.20 -7.31 8.96
C LYS A 56 -6.14 -6.68 7.94
N VAL A 57 -7.21 -6.08 8.44
CA VAL A 57 -8.19 -5.34 7.62
C VAL A 57 -7.99 -3.86 7.90
N MET A 58 -7.92 -3.06 6.84
CA MET A 58 -7.72 -1.62 6.95
C MET A 58 -8.73 -0.89 6.06
N MET A 59 -9.31 0.18 6.60
CA MET A 59 -10.09 1.11 5.79
C MET A 59 -9.15 2.09 5.09
N THR A 60 -9.45 2.38 3.85
CA THR A 60 -8.63 3.22 2.98
C THR A 60 -9.46 4.37 2.41
N VAL A 61 -8.79 5.44 2.04
CA VAL A 61 -9.36 6.59 1.35
C VAL A 61 -8.65 6.80 0.01
N PRO A 62 -9.34 7.25 -1.05
CA PRO A 62 -8.69 7.53 -2.33
C PRO A 62 -7.60 8.61 -2.19
N VAL A 63 -6.42 8.37 -2.78
CA VAL A 63 -5.30 9.32 -2.83
C VAL A 63 -4.65 9.38 -4.20
N GLY A 64 -3.83 10.40 -4.44
CA GLY A 64 -3.16 10.61 -5.72
C GLY A 64 -4.09 11.14 -6.82
N ASN A 65 -3.57 11.26 -8.04
CA ASN A 65 -4.32 11.77 -9.17
C ASN A 65 -5.03 10.63 -9.91
N SER A 66 -6.37 10.67 -9.94
CA SER A 66 -7.20 9.65 -10.61
C SER A 66 -7.11 9.66 -12.14
N ASN A 67 -6.59 10.77 -12.71
CA ASN A 67 -6.51 10.98 -14.16
C ASN A 67 -5.17 10.55 -14.74
N GLN A 68 -4.27 10.01 -13.92
CA GLN A 68 -2.95 9.56 -14.34
C GLN A 68 -2.76 8.10 -13.96
N ALA A 69 -2.31 7.29 -14.91
CA ALA A 69 -1.92 5.91 -14.63
C ALA A 69 -0.72 5.93 -13.68
N GLN A 70 -0.86 5.26 -12.53
CA GLN A 70 0.19 5.18 -11.52
C GLN A 70 0.79 3.78 -11.48
N ALA A 71 2.12 3.73 -11.38
CA ALA A 71 2.83 2.46 -11.27
C ALA A 71 2.46 1.75 -9.97
N PRO A 72 2.23 0.43 -9.98
CA PRO A 72 1.98 -0.35 -8.78
C PRO A 72 3.14 -0.25 -7.78
N ARG A 73 2.84 0.17 -6.54
CA ARG A 73 3.82 0.42 -5.49
C ARG A 73 3.18 0.49 -4.11
N LEU A 74 3.97 0.21 -3.09
CA LEU A 74 3.67 0.58 -1.71
C LEU A 74 4.48 1.81 -1.33
N VAL A 75 3.87 2.72 -0.59
CA VAL A 75 4.54 3.89 -0.04
C VAL A 75 4.51 3.84 1.48
N PHE A 76 5.70 3.88 2.06
CA PHE A 76 5.90 3.95 3.49
C PHE A 76 6.37 5.34 3.89
N GLU A 77 5.87 5.83 5.01
CA GLU A 77 6.44 6.98 5.71
C GLU A 77 7.40 6.47 6.78
N LYS A 78 8.68 6.83 6.65
CA LYS A 78 9.72 6.53 7.62
C LYS A 78 9.96 7.73 8.52
N ARG A 79 9.96 7.50 9.84
CA ARG A 79 10.36 8.47 10.86
C ARG A 79 11.32 7.80 11.83
N GLY A 80 12.59 8.21 11.78
CA GLY A 80 13.68 7.53 12.48
C GLY A 80 13.77 6.06 12.06
N ALA A 81 13.54 5.15 12.99
CA ALA A 81 13.59 3.70 12.77
C ALA A 81 12.21 3.06 12.50
N THR A 82 11.13 3.84 12.50
CA THR A 82 9.77 3.34 12.32
C THR A 82 9.27 3.59 10.91
N TYR A 83 8.62 2.57 10.34
CA TYR A 83 8.02 2.61 9.01
C TYR A 83 6.51 2.47 9.17
N ARG A 84 5.74 3.33 8.51
CA ARG A 84 4.28 3.24 8.47
C ARG A 84 3.83 3.04 7.04
N LEU A 85 2.98 2.06 6.78
CA LEU A 85 2.33 1.95 5.48
C LEU A 85 1.33 3.10 5.30
N ALA A 86 1.59 3.96 4.32
CA ALA A 86 0.82 5.18 4.10
C ALA A 86 -0.09 5.08 2.88
N GLU A 87 0.39 4.50 1.79
CA GLU A 87 -0.36 4.41 0.53
C GLU A 87 -0.06 3.10 -0.19
N VAL A 88 -1.06 2.59 -0.90
CA VAL A 88 -0.98 1.41 -1.76
C VAL A 88 -1.51 1.75 -3.13
N TYR A 89 -0.73 1.45 -4.16
CA TYR A 89 -1.12 1.57 -5.57
C TYR A 89 -1.05 0.18 -6.19
N MET A 90 -2.15 -0.33 -6.72
CA MET A 90 -2.20 -1.63 -7.42
C MET A 90 -2.55 -1.44 -8.89
N ALA A 91 -2.21 -2.43 -9.72
CA ALA A 91 -2.56 -2.40 -11.13
C ALA A 91 -4.08 -2.31 -11.34
N GLY A 92 -4.50 -1.44 -12.25
CA GLY A 92 -5.93 -1.17 -12.51
C GLY A 92 -6.63 -0.28 -11.50
N MET A 93 -5.91 0.28 -10.50
CA MET A 93 -6.47 1.33 -9.66
C MET A 93 -6.27 2.70 -10.33
N ASN A 94 -7.36 3.45 -10.52
CA ASN A 94 -7.27 4.81 -11.04
C ASN A 94 -6.65 5.77 -10.01
N SER A 95 -6.89 5.54 -8.72
CA SER A 95 -6.30 6.28 -7.59
C SER A 95 -5.64 5.31 -6.61
N GLY A 96 -4.71 5.81 -5.79
CA GLY A 96 -4.13 5.03 -4.69
C GLY A 96 -5.11 4.84 -3.54
N ALA A 97 -4.84 3.84 -2.70
CA ALA A 97 -5.48 3.63 -1.42
C ALA A 97 -4.59 4.20 -0.31
N GLY A 98 -4.99 5.33 0.27
CA GLY A 98 -4.35 5.94 1.42
C GLY A 98 -4.86 5.30 2.71
N ILE A 99 -3.93 4.98 3.62
CA ILE A 99 -4.22 4.45 4.94
C ILE A 99 -4.09 5.59 5.95
N PRO A 100 -5.20 6.04 6.56
CA PRO A 100 -5.17 7.12 7.55
C PRO A 100 -4.27 6.78 8.73
N ALA A 101 -3.46 7.75 9.16
CA ALA A 101 -2.63 7.59 10.34
C ALA A 101 -3.51 7.54 11.61
N THR A 102 -3.19 6.63 12.53
CA THR A 102 -3.85 6.56 13.84
C THR A 102 -3.40 7.74 14.72
N LYS A 103 -4.16 8.03 15.79
CA LYS A 103 -3.78 9.07 16.78
C LYS A 103 -2.36 8.86 17.31
N ARG A 104 -1.98 7.60 17.60
CA ARG A 104 -0.63 7.22 18.04
C ARG A 104 0.43 7.65 17.01
N GLN A 105 0.20 7.35 15.74
CA GLN A 105 1.12 7.69 14.65
C GLN A 105 1.21 9.20 14.41
N LEU A 106 0.10 9.94 14.57
CA LEU A 106 0.07 11.39 14.45
C LEU A 106 0.85 12.09 15.57
N LEU A 107 0.81 11.59 16.80
CA LEU A 107 1.60 12.15 17.91
C LEU A 107 3.10 12.06 17.64
N VAL A 108 3.54 10.97 17.00
CA VAL A 108 4.93 10.81 16.53
C VAL A 108 5.20 11.73 15.33
N ALA A 109 4.23 11.87 14.42
CA ALA A 109 4.36 12.68 13.20
C ALA A 109 4.63 14.17 13.43
N LYS A 110 4.07 14.75 14.49
CA LYS A 110 4.19 16.19 14.78
C LYS A 110 5.64 16.66 15.03
N ARG A 111 6.59 15.74 15.19
CA ARG A 111 7.98 16.07 15.52
C ARG A 111 8.91 16.12 14.31
N GLN A 112 8.59 15.43 13.21
CA GLN A 112 9.49 15.26 12.06
C GLN A 112 8.71 15.02 10.76
N SER A 113 9.16 15.63 9.66
CA SER A 113 8.69 15.30 8.31
C SER A 113 9.10 13.86 7.94
N PRO A 114 8.18 13.03 7.43
CA PRO A 114 8.53 11.67 7.07
C PRO A 114 9.34 11.61 5.77
N GLU A 115 10.31 10.70 5.71
CA GLU A 115 10.92 10.25 4.46
C GLU A 115 9.97 9.26 3.77
N ARG A 116 9.76 9.39 2.45
CA ARG A 116 8.89 8.47 1.70
C ARG A 116 9.71 7.36 1.06
N ILE A 117 9.47 6.13 1.50
CA ILE A 117 10.12 4.93 0.98
C ILE A 117 9.14 4.21 0.05
N VAL A 118 9.58 3.92 -1.17
CA VAL A 118 8.75 3.28 -2.20
C VAL A 118 9.23 1.85 -2.40
N VAL A 119 8.31 0.89 -2.26
CA VAL A 119 8.53 -0.52 -2.63
C VAL A 119 7.73 -0.78 -3.89
N ALA A 120 8.42 -1.08 -5.00
CA ALA A 120 7.76 -1.39 -6.26
C ALA A 120 7.06 -2.75 -6.15
N LEU A 121 5.85 -2.85 -6.72
CA LEU A 121 5.17 -4.14 -6.87
C LEU A 121 5.57 -4.73 -8.22
N ALA A 122 5.88 -6.04 -8.23
CA ALA A 122 6.09 -6.76 -9.48
C ALA A 122 4.81 -6.73 -10.34
N ARG A 123 5.00 -6.66 -11.66
CA ARG A 123 3.91 -6.72 -12.65
C ARG A 123 3.52 -8.16 -12.94
#